data_AF-A0A1B6KCZ3-F1
#
_entry.id   AF-A0A1B6KCZ3-F1
#
_cell.length_a   1.000
_cell.length_b   1.000
_cell.length_c   1.000
_cell.angle_alpha   90.00
_cell.angle_beta   90.00
_cell.angle_gamma   90.00
#
_symmetry.space_group_name_H-M   'P 1'
#
loop_
_entity.id
_entity.type
_entity.pdbx_description
1 polymer ?
#
loop_
_entity_poly.entity_id
_entity_poly.type
_entity_poly.pdbx_seq_one_letter_code
_entity_poly.pdbx_strand_id
1 'polypeptide(L)'
;KNYSVQENFDLFFNELKLTFDYHFPLKNRSNKQIKSIGKKKWITQGLKISSKRKIELAKQAKFSTNTNFLTYYKLYRKTFKKVCNKAKQMAYKDLIKKSDNKIKNTWSLVKEE
;
A
#
# COMPACT_ATOMS: atom_id res chain seq x y z
N LYS A 1 13.38 -34.02 -31.26
CA LYS A 1 14.05 -34.48 -30.01
C LYS A 1 12.94 -34.77 -29.01
N ASN A 2 12.84 -36.00 -28.51
CA ASN A 2 11.92 -36.33 -27.41
C ASN A 2 12.64 -36.02 -26.10
N TYR A 3 12.31 -34.86 -25.53
CA TYR A 3 12.74 -34.50 -24.20
C TYR A 3 11.95 -35.32 -23.17
N SER A 4 12.62 -35.72 -22.10
CA SER A 4 11.99 -36.24 -20.90
C SER A 4 11.02 -35.22 -20.28
N VAL A 5 10.13 -35.69 -19.42
CA VAL A 5 9.21 -34.82 -18.68
C VAL A 5 9.96 -33.74 -17.88
N GLN A 6 11.11 -34.10 -17.31
CA GLN A 6 11.95 -33.19 -16.55
C GLN A 6 12.55 -32.10 -17.44
N GLU A 7 13.12 -32.47 -18.59
CA GLU A 7 13.70 -31.51 -19.53
C GLU A 7 12.65 -30.54 -20.08
N ASN A 8 11.43 -31.01 -20.35
CA ASN A 8 10.32 -30.13 -20.77
C ASN A 8 9.91 -29.15 -19.67
N PHE A 9 9.88 -29.59 -18.41
CA PHE A 9 9.60 -28.71 -17.27
C PHE A 9 10.69 -27.65 -17.10
N ASP A 10 11.95 -28.05 -17.19
CA ASP A 10 13.09 -27.13 -17.04
C ASP A 10 13.11 -26.07 -18.14
N LEU A 11 12.82 -26.47 -19.40
CA LEU A 11 12.69 -25.52 -20.51
C LEU A 11 11.56 -24.51 -20.26
N PHE A 12 10.39 -24.97 -19.86
CA PHE A 12 9.27 -24.10 -19.53
C PHE A 12 9.61 -23.13 -18.40
N PHE A 13 10.18 -23.64 -17.30
CA PHE A 13 10.48 -22.83 -16.13
C PHE A 13 11.55 -21.78 -16.44
N ASN A 14 12.56 -22.14 -17.24
CA ASN A 14 13.59 -21.21 -17.68
C ASN A 14 13.01 -20.08 -18.53
N GLU A 15 12.13 -20.39 -19.49
CA GLU A 15 11.50 -19.38 -20.33
C GLU A 15 10.62 -18.43 -19.52
N LEU A 16 9.82 -18.99 -18.60
CA LEU A 16 9.00 -18.22 -17.68
C LEU A 16 9.86 -17.31 -16.80
N LYS A 17 10.94 -17.84 -16.23
CA LYS A 17 11.84 -17.10 -15.35
C LYS A 17 12.54 -15.97 -16.10
N LEU A 18 13.06 -16.23 -17.30
CA LEU A 18 13.69 -15.21 -18.15
C LEU A 18 12.71 -14.10 -18.49
N THR A 19 11.49 -14.46 -18.91
CA THR A 19 10.42 -13.50 -19.22
C THR A 19 10.05 -12.67 -17.98
N PHE A 20 9.93 -13.33 -16.83
CA PHE A 20 9.62 -12.67 -15.56
C PHE A 20 10.74 -11.71 -15.14
N ASP A 21 12.00 -12.16 -15.11
CA ASP A 21 13.13 -11.34 -14.69
C ASP A 21 13.37 -10.16 -15.65
N TYR A 22 13.08 -10.34 -16.95
CA TYR A 22 13.16 -9.27 -17.95
C TYR A 22 12.10 -8.18 -17.73
N HIS A 23 10.84 -8.57 -17.51
CA HIS A 23 9.75 -7.62 -17.32
C HIS A 23 9.65 -7.07 -15.89
N PHE A 24 10.16 -7.81 -14.90
CA PHE A 24 10.13 -7.46 -13.48
C PHE A 24 11.54 -7.43 -12.87
N PRO A 25 12.48 -6.64 -13.42
CA PRO A 25 13.86 -6.63 -12.96
C PRO A 25 13.95 -6.19 -11.50
N LEU A 26 14.82 -6.85 -10.73
CA LEU A 26 15.13 -6.49 -9.36
C LEU A 26 15.75 -5.08 -9.33
N LYS A 27 15.00 -4.11 -8.82
CA LYS A 27 15.46 -2.73 -8.66
C LYS A 27 16.02 -2.53 -7.26
N ASN A 28 17.33 -2.29 -7.17
CA ASN A 28 17.96 -1.86 -5.92
C ASN A 28 17.42 -0.48 -5.53
N ARG A 29 16.71 -0.42 -4.38
CA ARG A 29 16.25 0.85 -3.82
C ARG A 29 17.27 1.33 -2.80
N SER A 30 17.68 2.59 -2.91
CA SER A 30 18.59 3.16 -1.92
C SER A 30 17.90 3.27 -0.56
N ASN A 31 18.68 3.16 0.53
CA ASN A 31 18.18 3.40 1.89
C ASN A 31 17.49 4.78 2.03
N LYS A 32 17.87 5.76 1.21
CA LYS A 32 17.23 7.09 1.15
C LYS A 32 15.80 7.02 0.58
N GLN A 33 15.58 6.22 -0.47
CA GLN A 33 14.25 6.00 -1.06
C GLN A 33 13.35 5.17 -0.14
N ILE A 34 13.91 4.19 0.58
CA ILE A 34 13.14 3.39 1.55
C ILE A 34 12.68 4.27 2.73
N LYS A 35 13.56 5.17 3.21
CA LYS A 35 13.26 6.12 4.29
C LYS A 35 12.22 7.18 3.90
N SER A 36 12.09 7.57 2.63
CA SER A 36 11.07 8.54 2.20
C SER A 36 9.68 7.92 2.11
N ILE A 37 9.54 6.68 1.64
CA ILE A 37 8.28 5.92 1.66
C ILE A 37 7.77 5.72 3.10
N GLY A 38 8.68 5.47 4.05
CA GLY A 38 8.35 5.17 5.44
C GLY A 38 7.90 6.37 6.29
N LYS A 39 8.00 7.60 5.79
CA LYS A 39 7.80 8.83 6.60
C LYS A 39 6.59 9.66 6.18
N LYS A 40 5.48 9.02 5.78
CA LYS A 40 4.19 9.73 5.78
C LYS A 40 3.86 10.07 7.23
N LYS A 41 4.23 11.28 7.67
CA LYS A 41 4.12 11.75 9.07
C LYS A 41 2.70 11.60 9.65
N TRP A 42 1.69 11.51 8.79
CA TRP A 42 0.29 11.33 9.17
C TRP A 42 -0.12 9.87 9.47
N ILE A 43 0.70 8.87 9.14
CA ILE A 43 0.39 7.46 9.41
C ILE A 43 0.75 7.13 10.86
N THR A 44 -0.26 7.05 11.72
CA THR A 44 -0.11 6.69 13.13
C THR A 44 -0.09 5.17 13.35
N GLN A 45 0.37 4.73 14.53
CA GLN A 45 0.33 3.31 14.91
C GLN A 45 -1.11 2.76 14.90
N GLY A 46 -2.08 3.55 15.39
CA GLY A 46 -3.50 3.19 15.33
C GLY A 46 -3.97 2.93 13.90
N LEU A 47 -3.60 3.80 12.95
CA LEU A 47 -3.94 3.59 11.53
C LEU A 47 -3.31 2.32 10.95
N LYS A 48 -2.08 1.96 11.35
CA LYS A 48 -1.46 0.69 10.94
C LYS A 48 -2.24 -0.52 11.45
N ILE A 49 -2.63 -0.51 12.73
CA ILE A 49 -3.43 -1.57 13.34
C ILE A 49 -4.79 -1.67 12.63
N SER A 50 -5.49 -0.55 12.45
CA SER A 50 -6.77 -0.53 11.73
C SER A 50 -6.63 -0.98 10.26
N SER A 51 -5.51 -0.66 9.61
CA SER A 51 -5.25 -1.14 8.24
C SER A 51 -5.10 -2.66 8.18
N LYS A 52 -4.38 -3.26 9.14
CA LYS A 52 -4.26 -4.72 9.24
C LYS A 52 -5.63 -5.37 9.46
N ARG A 53 -6.40 -4.84 10.42
CA ARG A 53 -7.76 -5.32 10.70
C ARG A 53 -8.67 -5.21 9.47
N LYS A 54 -8.58 -4.12 8.70
CA LYS A 54 -9.33 -3.97 7.44
C LYS A 54 -9.01 -5.08 6.44
N ILE A 55 -7.73 -5.46 6.32
CA ILE A 55 -7.29 -6.53 5.41
C ILE A 55 -7.84 -7.88 5.86
N GLU A 56 -7.79 -8.19 7.16
CA GLU A 56 -8.38 -9.41 7.73
C GLU A 56 -9.88 -9.49 7.44
N LEU A 57 -10.62 -8.42 7.74
CA LEU A 57 -12.06 -8.36 7.47
C LEU A 57 -12.36 -8.49 5.98
N ALA A 58 -11.54 -7.91 5.10
CA ALA A 58 -11.70 -8.05 3.65
C ALA A 58 -11.51 -9.50 3.17
N LYS A 59 -10.56 -10.24 3.75
CA LYS A 59 -10.37 -11.67 3.45
C LYS A 59 -11.59 -12.48 3.88
N GLN A 60 -12.10 -12.22 5.08
CA GLN A 60 -13.31 -12.89 5.60
C GLN A 60 -14.56 -12.56 4.77
N ALA A 61 -14.72 -11.30 4.36
CA ALA A 61 -15.87 -10.84 3.59
C ALA A 61 -15.98 -11.49 2.21
N LYS A 62 -14.88 -11.96 1.61
CA LYS A 62 -14.90 -12.66 0.32
C LYS A 62 -15.70 -13.97 0.36
N PHE A 63 -15.75 -14.62 1.51
CA PHE A 63 -16.35 -15.95 1.67
C PHE A 63 -17.57 -15.95 2.60
N SER A 64 -17.99 -14.78 3.08
CA SER A 64 -19.09 -14.66 4.03
C SER A 64 -20.42 -14.38 3.33
N THR A 65 -21.46 -15.13 3.70
CA THR A 65 -22.86 -14.87 3.29
C THR A 65 -23.65 -14.09 4.33
N ASN A 66 -23.06 -13.84 5.51
CA ASN A 66 -23.74 -13.14 6.60
C ASN A 66 -23.88 -11.63 6.29
N THR A 67 -25.11 -11.19 6.06
CA THR A 67 -25.45 -9.82 5.67
C THR A 67 -25.07 -8.79 6.74
N ASN A 68 -25.20 -9.12 8.03
CA ASN A 68 -24.81 -8.24 9.14
C ASN A 68 -23.30 -8.01 9.15
N PHE A 69 -22.53 -9.08 8.97
CA PHE A 69 -21.07 -8.98 8.89
C PHE A 69 -20.61 -8.17 7.67
N LEU A 70 -21.19 -8.40 6.49
CA LEU A 70 -20.87 -7.63 5.29
C LEU A 70 -21.20 -6.14 5.46
N THR A 71 -22.31 -5.82 6.14
CA THR A 71 -22.69 -4.44 6.48
C THR A 71 -21.69 -3.81 7.44
N TYR A 72 -21.29 -4.53 8.47
CA TYR A 72 -20.23 -4.10 9.39
C TYR A 72 -18.91 -3.81 8.63
N TYR A 73 -18.49 -4.71 7.74
CA TYR A 73 -17.27 -4.51 6.95
C TYR A 73 -17.35 -3.24 6.07
N LYS A 74 -18.49 -3.01 5.40
CA LYS A 74 -18.72 -1.80 4.59
C LYS A 74 -18.59 -0.54 5.46
N LEU A 75 -19.21 -0.54 6.64
CA LEU A 75 -19.12 0.56 7.59
C LEU A 75 -17.68 0.79 8.06
N TYR A 76 -16.98 -0.29 8.46
CA TYR A 76 -15.59 -0.24 8.88
C TYR A 76 -14.70 0.39 7.80
N ARG A 77 -14.84 -0.04 6.54
CA ARG A 77 -14.09 0.50 5.39
C ARG A 77 -14.35 2.01 5.22
N LYS A 78 -15.61 2.45 5.35
CA LYS A 78 -15.99 3.86 5.24
C LYS A 78 -15.39 4.68 6.38
N THR A 79 -15.48 4.21 7.62
CA THR A 79 -14.90 4.86 8.79
C THR A 79 -13.38 4.94 8.70
N PHE A 80 -12.71 3.85 8.33
CA PHE A 80 -11.27 3.84 8.14
C PHE A 80 -10.81 4.91 7.12
N LYS A 81 -11.51 5.02 5.98
CA LYS A 81 -11.22 6.06 4.97
C LYS A 81 -11.36 7.47 5.56
N LYS A 82 -12.42 7.74 6.32
CA LYS A 82 -12.63 9.03 6.98
C LYS A 82 -11.50 9.37 7.97
N VAL A 83 -11.10 8.40 8.78
CA VAL A 83 -10.02 8.58 9.77
C VAL A 83 -8.69 8.83 9.08
N CYS A 84 -8.34 8.08 8.02
CA CYS A 84 -7.14 8.34 7.23
C CYS A 84 -7.12 9.77 6.67
N ASN A 85 -8.24 10.21 6.08
CA ASN A 85 -8.34 11.57 5.53
C ASN A 85 -8.16 12.62 6.62
N LYS A 86 -8.79 12.44 7.79
CA LYS A 86 -8.66 13.38 8.91
C LYS A 86 -7.23 13.42 9.45
N ALA A 87 -6.58 12.27 9.62
CA ALA A 87 -5.19 12.20 10.06
C ALA A 87 -4.24 12.93 9.08
N LYS A 88 -4.44 12.72 7.77
CA LYS A 88 -3.69 13.42 6.71
C LYS A 88 -3.90 14.94 6.80
N GLN A 89 -5.16 15.38 6.88
CA GLN A 89 -5.52 16.79 7.01
C GLN A 89 -4.88 17.43 8.25
N MET A 90 -4.94 16.76 9.41
CA MET A 90 -4.35 17.27 10.65
C MET A 90 -2.85 17.44 10.52
N ALA A 91 -2.15 16.41 10.04
CA ALA A 91 -0.71 16.48 9.85
C ALA A 91 -0.28 17.58 8.89
N TYR A 92 -1.01 17.78 7.79
CA TYR A 92 -0.71 18.86 6.83
C TYR A 92 -1.01 20.23 7.40
N LYS A 93 -2.12 20.40 8.13
CA LYS A 93 -2.42 21.63 8.87
C LYS A 93 -1.30 21.98 9.86
N ASP A 94 -0.83 21.00 10.62
CA ASP A 94 0.26 21.20 11.58
C ASP A 94 1.58 21.56 10.89
N LEU A 95 1.88 20.94 9.74
CA LEU A 95 3.08 21.26 8.95
C LEU A 95 3.04 22.69 8.39
N ILE A 96 1.90 23.12 7.85
CA ILE A 96 1.74 24.50 7.33
C ILE A 96 1.78 25.51 8.48
N LYS A 97 1.15 25.21 9.62
CA LYS A 97 1.16 26.10 10.80
C LYS A 97 2.57 26.31 11.36
N LYS A 98 3.42 25.28 11.33
CA LYS A 98 4.80 25.31 11.84
C LYS A 98 5.83 25.84 10.85
N SER A 99 5.45 26.08 9.59
CA SER A 99 6.38 26.58 8.58
C SER A 99 6.40 28.10 8.49
N ASP A 100 7.60 28.68 8.39
CA ASP A 100 7.80 30.12 8.24
C ASP A 100 7.20 30.64 6.93
N ASN A 101 7.38 29.89 5.83
CA ASN A 101 6.78 30.22 4.53
C ASN A 101 5.63 29.26 4.18
N LYS A 102 4.42 29.67 4.54
CA LYS A 102 3.18 28.91 4.36
C LYS A 102 2.86 28.61 2.89
N ILE A 103 3.09 29.57 2.00
CA ILE A 103 2.77 29.44 0.56
C ILE A 103 3.66 28.38 -0.09
N LYS A 104 4.98 28.47 0.12
CA LYS A 104 5.95 27.51 -0.42
C LYS A 104 5.70 26.09 0.09
N ASN A 105 5.36 25.95 1.37
CA ASN A 105 5.10 24.66 1.97
C ASN A 105 3.78 24.03 1.47
N THR A 106 2.71 24.82 1.30
CA THR A 106 1.47 24.36 0.67
C THR A 106 1.70 23.83 -0.75
N TRP A 107 2.43 24.57 -1.59
CA TRP A 107 2.76 24.11 -2.94
C TRP A 107 3.63 22.85 -2.95
N SER A 108 4.52 22.71 -1.97
CA SER A 108 5.35 21.51 -1.82
C SER A 108 4.50 20.27 -1.47
N LEU A 109 3.49 20.44 -0.60
CA LEU A 109 2.55 19.38 -0.25
C LEU A 109 1.69 18.95 -1.44
N VAL A 110 1.22 19.88 -2.26
CA VAL A 110 0.44 19.57 -3.49
C VAL A 110 1.30 18.80 -4.50
N LYS A 111 2.59 19.13 -4.61
CA LYS A 111 3.52 18.42 -5.50
C LYS A 111 3.84 16.99 -5.05
N GLU A 112 3.76 16.70 -3.75
CA GLU A 112 4.00 15.37 -3.18
C GLU A 112 2.77 14.45 -3.20
N GLU A 113 1.59 14.97 -3.53
CA GLU A 113 0.31 14.23 -3.55
C GLU A 113 0.11 13.42 -4.83
#